data_AF-A0A820MQ93-F1
#
_entry.id   AF-A0A820MQ93-F1
#
_cell.length_a   1.000
_cell.length_b   1.000
_cell.length_c   1.000
_cell.angle_alpha   90.00
_cell.angle_beta   90.00
_cell.angle_gamma   90.00
#
_symmetry.space_group_name_H-M   'P 1'
#
loop_
_entity.id
_entity.type
_entity.pdbx_description
1 polymer ?
#
loop_
_entity_poly.entity_id
_entity_poly.type
_entity_poly.pdbx_seq_one_letter_code
_entity_poly.pdbx_strand_id
1 'polypeptide(L)'
;LRRWYRRMSRIKSSLIYAVIIILVVIITNTTARTSLSKRQQSTRIDQRIDCYPEAESRFSGYSKESCLARNCVFDDGAGPGVMQCYLSPNYGYILQGSAEQLNNGLKLRLKR
;
A
#
# COMPACT_ATOMS: atom_id res chain seq x y z
N LEU A 1 -52.87 -15.07 17.21
CA LEU A 1 -51.95 -15.09 16.04
C LEU A 1 -51.41 -13.70 15.60
N ARG A 2 -52.21 -12.64 15.48
CA ARG A 2 -51.74 -11.31 14.97
C ARG A 2 -50.88 -10.45 15.93
N ARG A 3 -50.85 -10.74 17.24
CA ARG A 3 -49.98 -10.02 18.22
C ARG A 3 -48.59 -10.62 18.33
N TRP A 4 -48.46 -11.95 18.23
CA TRP A 4 -47.17 -12.64 18.16
C TRP A 4 -46.43 -12.32 16.86
N TYR A 5 -47.14 -12.29 15.71
CA TYR A 5 -46.55 -11.92 14.42
C TYR A 5 -45.96 -10.50 14.40
N ARG A 6 -46.63 -9.52 15.04
CA ARG A 6 -46.13 -8.14 15.17
C ARG A 6 -44.91 -8.01 16.10
N ARG A 7 -44.80 -8.85 17.14
CA ARG A 7 -43.64 -8.85 18.06
C ARG A 7 -42.43 -9.55 17.43
N MET A 8 -42.64 -10.64 16.71
CA MET A 8 -41.61 -11.32 15.90
C MET A 8 -41.13 -10.43 14.73
N SER A 9 -42.04 -9.68 14.09
CA SER A 9 -41.74 -8.74 13.00
C SER A 9 -40.91 -7.54 13.44
N ARG A 10 -41.16 -6.97 14.64
CA ARG A 10 -40.34 -5.88 15.21
C ARG A 10 -38.92 -6.32 15.56
N ILE A 11 -38.74 -7.56 16.04
CA ILE A 11 -37.42 -8.10 16.38
C ILE A 11 -36.62 -8.42 15.11
N LYS A 12 -37.27 -9.00 14.08
CA LYS A 12 -36.64 -9.23 12.77
C LYS A 12 -36.26 -7.92 12.09
N SER A 13 -37.10 -6.90 12.20
CA SER A 13 -36.80 -5.55 11.68
C SER A 13 -35.60 -4.93 12.38
N SER A 14 -35.51 -5.02 13.71
CA SER A 14 -34.36 -4.52 14.49
C SER A 14 -33.05 -5.21 14.10
N LEU A 15 -33.06 -6.54 13.92
CA LEU A 15 -31.89 -7.28 13.45
C LEU A 15 -31.47 -6.88 12.03
N ILE A 16 -32.44 -6.63 11.13
CA ILE A 16 -32.16 -6.14 9.77
C ILE A 16 -31.52 -4.75 9.83
N TYR A 17 -32.03 -3.83 10.66
CA TYR A 17 -31.43 -2.50 10.84
C TYR A 17 -30.01 -2.59 11.41
N ALA A 18 -29.76 -3.45 12.41
CA ALA A 18 -28.42 -3.66 12.95
C ALA A 18 -27.45 -4.19 11.89
N VAL A 19 -27.87 -5.15 11.06
CA VAL A 19 -27.05 -5.68 9.95
C VAL A 19 -26.76 -4.59 8.91
N ILE A 20 -27.74 -3.76 8.55
CA ILE A 20 -27.54 -2.65 7.61
C ILE A 20 -26.53 -1.63 8.16
N ILE A 21 -26.64 -1.26 9.45
CA ILE A 21 -25.68 -0.34 10.09
C ILE A 21 -24.28 -0.94 10.08
N ILE A 22 -24.12 -2.22 10.40
CA ILE A 22 -22.83 -2.91 10.36
C ILE A 22 -22.26 -2.92 8.94
N LEU A 23 -23.08 -3.24 7.92
CA LEU A 23 -22.64 -3.22 6.52
C LEU A 23 -22.22 -1.81 6.07
N VAL A 24 -22.98 -0.77 6.44
CA VAL A 24 -22.62 0.62 6.15
C VAL A 24 -21.29 0.99 6.83
N VAL A 25 -21.08 0.60 8.09
CA VAL A 25 -19.82 0.85 8.81
C VAL A 25 -18.64 0.10 8.20
N ILE A 26 -18.85 -1.12 7.69
CA ILE A 26 -17.81 -1.88 6.98
C ILE A 26 -17.48 -1.20 5.65
N ILE A 27 -18.48 -0.79 4.86
CA ILE A 27 -18.30 -0.13 3.55
C ILE A 27 -17.62 1.25 3.69
N THR A 28 -17.96 2.03 4.72
CA THR A 28 -17.31 3.34 4.95
C THR A 28 -15.86 3.20 5.41
N ASN A 29 -15.54 2.16 6.19
CA ASN A 29 -14.15 1.90 6.60
C ASN A 29 -13.25 1.41 5.46
N THR A 30 -13.77 0.60 4.52
CA THR A 30 -12.98 0.09 3.39
C THR A 30 -12.66 1.18 2.36
N THR A 31 -13.60 2.11 2.14
CA THR A 31 -13.40 3.27 1.24
C THR A 31 -12.39 4.28 1.79
N ALA A 32 -12.34 4.49 3.12
CA ALA A 32 -11.34 5.34 3.75
C ALA A 32 -9.91 4.76 3.69
N ARG A 33 -9.75 3.43 3.77
CA ARG A 33 -8.43 2.77 3.68
C ARG A 33 -7.82 2.80 2.28
N THR A 34 -8.65 2.74 1.24
CA THR A 34 -8.19 2.72 -0.17
C THR A 34 -7.74 4.10 -0.66
N SER A 35 -8.35 5.19 -0.20
CA SER A 35 -7.97 6.55 -0.59
C SER A 35 -6.63 7.00 0.01
N LEU A 36 -6.32 6.56 1.25
CA LEU A 36 -5.03 6.82 1.88
C LEU A 36 -3.88 6.07 1.20
N SER A 37 -4.10 4.81 0.83
CA SER A 37 -3.10 4.02 0.10
C SER A 37 -2.77 4.61 -1.28
N LYS A 38 -3.75 5.20 -1.97
CA LYS A 38 -3.56 5.77 -3.31
C LYS A 38 -2.91 7.16 -3.31
N ARG A 39 -3.06 7.94 -2.24
CA ARG A 39 -2.50 9.31 -2.14
C ARG A 39 -1.05 9.34 -1.66
N GLN A 40 -0.60 8.29 -0.95
CA GLN A 40 0.63 8.38 -0.16
C GLN A 40 1.91 7.97 -0.90
N GLN A 41 1.82 7.34 -2.07
CA GLN A 41 3.01 6.83 -2.79
C GLN A 41 3.39 7.65 -4.03
N SER A 42 3.11 8.96 -4.08
CA SER A 42 3.61 9.80 -5.18
C SER A 42 4.96 10.39 -4.81
N THR A 43 6.03 9.66 -5.15
CA THR A 43 7.39 10.23 -5.16
C THR A 43 7.45 11.26 -6.29
N ARG A 44 8.01 12.44 -6.04
CA ARG A 44 8.20 13.45 -7.10
C ARG A 44 9.05 12.86 -8.22
N ILE A 45 8.72 13.21 -9.46
CA ILE A 45 9.34 12.59 -10.65
C ILE A 45 10.87 12.75 -10.64
N ASP A 46 11.37 13.92 -10.23
CA ASP A 46 12.79 14.25 -10.09
C ASP A 46 13.52 13.49 -8.97
N GLN A 47 12.77 12.87 -8.06
CA GLN A 47 13.31 12.09 -6.93
C GLN A 47 13.19 10.58 -7.15
N ARG A 48 12.62 10.15 -8.29
CA ARG A 48 12.50 8.73 -8.61
C ARG A 48 13.89 8.17 -8.89
N ILE A 49 14.20 7.05 -8.24
CA ILE A 49 15.41 6.27 -8.50
C ILE A 49 15.02 5.03 -9.30
N ASP A 50 15.76 4.74 -10.36
CA ASP A 50 15.49 3.61 -11.24
C ASP A 50 15.64 2.29 -10.47
N CYS A 51 14.58 1.47 -10.49
CA CYS A 51 14.59 0.14 -9.89
C CYS A 51 14.87 -0.97 -10.92
N TYR A 52 14.94 -0.62 -12.20
CA TYR A 52 15.21 -1.55 -13.29
C TYR A 52 16.29 -0.97 -14.23
N PRO A 53 17.51 -0.70 -13.73
CA PRO A 53 18.59 -0.10 -14.51
C PRO A 53 19.05 -0.93 -15.71
N GLU A 54 18.76 -2.23 -15.73
CA GLU A 54 19.06 -3.12 -16.84
C GLU A 54 17.95 -3.21 -17.89
N ALA A 55 16.91 -2.37 -17.82
CA ALA A 55 15.75 -2.40 -18.72
C ALA A 55 16.18 -2.23 -20.20
N GLU A 56 17.22 -1.44 -20.46
CA GLU A 56 17.77 -1.19 -21.81
C GLU A 56 18.61 -2.36 -22.34
N SER A 57 18.87 -3.40 -21.53
CA SER A 57 19.58 -4.58 -21.98
C SER A 57 18.73 -5.40 -22.95
N ARG A 58 19.33 -5.90 -24.03
CA ARG A 58 18.69 -6.82 -24.99
C ARG A 58 18.18 -8.14 -24.39
N PHE A 59 18.54 -8.42 -23.15
CA PHE A 59 18.09 -9.59 -22.39
C PHE A 59 17.09 -9.22 -21.28
N SER A 60 16.67 -7.96 -21.20
CA SER A 60 15.73 -7.52 -20.19
C SER A 60 14.34 -8.07 -20.53
N GLY A 61 13.68 -8.63 -19.52
CA GLY A 61 12.25 -8.94 -19.55
C GLY A 61 11.47 -7.79 -18.94
N TYR A 62 11.74 -6.55 -19.36
CA TYR A 62 11.09 -5.39 -18.76
C TYR A 62 9.58 -5.40 -19.01
N SER A 63 8.83 -5.47 -17.93
CA SER A 63 7.37 -5.41 -17.89
C SER A 63 6.91 -4.86 -16.55
N LYS A 64 5.63 -4.47 -16.46
CA LYS A 64 5.00 -4.08 -15.19
C LYS A 64 5.16 -5.17 -14.13
N GLU A 65 4.92 -6.42 -14.49
CA GLU A 65 5.02 -7.58 -13.61
C GLU A 65 6.45 -7.77 -13.11
N SER A 66 7.43 -7.63 -14.00
CA SER A 66 8.85 -7.74 -13.63
C SER A 66 9.30 -6.61 -12.68
N CYS A 67 8.75 -5.39 -12.83
CA CYS A 67 8.98 -4.28 -11.90
C CYS A 67 8.38 -4.56 -10.53
N LEU A 68 7.11 -4.99 -10.49
CA LEU A 68 6.41 -5.32 -9.25
C LEU A 68 7.04 -6.51 -8.53
N ALA A 69 7.57 -7.48 -9.26
CA ALA A 69 8.30 -8.62 -8.68
C ALA A 69 9.57 -8.20 -7.91
N ARG A 70 10.11 -7.00 -8.17
CA ARG A 70 11.22 -6.39 -7.41
C ARG A 70 10.77 -5.63 -6.17
N ASN A 71 9.48 -5.66 -5.84
CA ASN A 71 8.84 -4.83 -4.81
C ASN A 71 9.03 -3.32 -5.05
N CYS A 72 9.04 -2.93 -6.32
CA CYS A 72 9.11 -1.54 -6.73
C CYS A 72 7.74 -1.00 -7.12
N VAL A 73 7.68 0.31 -7.38
CA VAL A 73 6.45 0.98 -7.78
C VAL A 73 6.44 1.12 -9.29
N PHE A 74 5.33 0.75 -9.91
CA PHE A 74 5.07 0.94 -11.33
C PHE A 74 4.02 2.04 -11.53
N ASP A 75 4.30 3.02 -12.37
CA ASP A 75 3.42 4.15 -12.70
C ASP A 75 2.90 4.03 -14.14
N ASP A 76 1.67 3.53 -14.28
CA ASP A 76 0.98 3.37 -15.58
C ASP A 76 0.74 4.72 -16.29
N GLY A 77 0.79 5.85 -15.57
CA GLY A 77 0.55 7.19 -16.10
C GLY A 77 1.82 7.97 -16.44
N ALA A 78 3.00 7.37 -16.26
CA ALA A 78 4.26 8.02 -16.54
C ALA A 78 4.46 8.22 -18.05
N GLY A 79 4.66 9.48 -18.45
CA GLY A 79 4.92 9.87 -19.83
C GLY A 79 6.30 9.42 -20.34
N PRO A 80 6.59 9.62 -21.63
CA PRO A 80 7.88 9.29 -22.22
C PRO A 80 9.03 9.98 -21.48
N GLY A 81 10.14 9.27 -21.25
CA GLY A 81 11.32 9.80 -20.56
C GLY A 81 11.19 9.93 -19.04
N VAL A 82 10.05 9.53 -18.46
CA VAL A 82 9.85 9.43 -17.00
C VAL A 82 10.06 7.98 -16.55
N MET A 83 10.79 7.75 -15.45
CA MET A 83 10.90 6.40 -14.87
C MET A 83 9.50 5.88 -14.48
N GLN A 84 9.07 4.85 -15.20
CA GLN A 84 7.82 4.13 -14.93
C GLN A 84 8.00 3.13 -13.78
N CYS A 85 9.18 2.49 -13.69
CA CYS A 85 9.56 1.60 -12.59
C CYS A 85 10.58 2.28 -11.68
N TYR A 86 10.23 2.51 -10.42
CA TYR A 86 11.11 3.21 -9.47
C TYR A 86 11.08 2.61 -8.08
N LEU A 87 12.13 2.88 -7.30
CA LEU A 87 12.24 2.40 -5.93
C LEU A 87 11.08 2.90 -5.08
N SER A 88 10.51 2.00 -4.27
CA SER A 88 9.54 2.40 -3.26
C SER A 88 10.21 3.30 -2.21
N PRO A 89 9.56 4.39 -1.74
CA PRO A 89 10.01 5.19 -0.60
C PRO A 89 10.40 4.39 0.65
N ASN A 90 9.81 3.21 0.82
CA ASN A 90 10.06 2.32 1.96
C ASN A 90 11.15 1.26 1.66
N TYR A 91 11.83 1.36 0.53
CA TYR A 91 12.89 0.43 0.14
C TYR A 91 14.19 0.80 0.85
N GLY A 92 14.89 -0.21 1.41
CA GLY A 92 16.20 -0.01 2.02
C GLY A 92 16.33 -0.77 3.34
N TYR A 93 17.03 -0.15 4.28
CA TYR A 93 17.26 -0.68 5.62
C TYR A 93 16.89 0.36 6.67
N ILE A 94 16.42 -0.12 7.82
CA ILE A 94 16.22 0.68 9.02
C ILE A 94 17.35 0.43 10.02
N LEU A 95 17.66 1.44 10.84
CA LEU A 95 18.59 1.27 11.95
C LEU A 95 17.96 0.35 13.00
N GLN A 96 18.69 -0.69 13.37
CA GLN A 96 18.32 -1.62 14.43
C GLN A 96 19.07 -1.25 15.71
N GLY A 97 18.36 -0.66 16.67
CA GLY A 97 18.96 -0.19 17.91
C GLY A 97 19.65 1.17 17.73
N SER A 98 20.76 1.38 18.42
CA SER A 98 21.53 2.63 18.40
C SER A 98 22.88 2.48 17.69
N ALA A 99 23.46 3.61 17.31
CA ALA A 99 24.83 3.67 16.80
C ALA A 99 25.84 3.38 17.92
N GLU A 100 26.79 2.48 17.69
CA GLU A 100 27.90 2.18 18.59
C GLU A 100 29.10 3.07 18.23
N GLN A 101 29.56 3.89 19.17
CA GLN A 101 30.74 4.75 18.99
C GLN A 101 32.02 3.92 19.12
N LEU A 102 32.87 3.99 18.10
CA LEU A 102 34.18 3.37 18.08
C LEU A 102 35.26 4.46 17.97
N ASN A 103 36.50 4.10 18.30
CA ASN A 103 37.63 5.01 18.22
C ASN A 103 37.90 5.50 16.77
N ASN A 104 37.44 4.75 15.76
CA ASN A 104 37.64 5.03 14.33
C ASN A 104 36.32 5.28 13.57
N GLY A 105 35.20 5.52 14.28
CA GLY A 105 33.93 5.85 13.62
C GLY A 105 32.70 5.35 14.36
N LEU A 106 31.68 4.99 13.58
CA LEU A 106 30.40 4.49 14.08
C LEU A 106 30.12 3.11 13.50
N LYS A 107 29.59 2.22 14.34
CA LYS A 107 29.07 0.93 13.92
C LYS A 107 27.54 0.94 14.05
N LEU A 108 26.88 0.71 12.92
CA LEU A 108 25.42 0.68 12.81
C LEU A 108 24.97 -0.74 12.50
N ARG A 109 23.88 -1.19 13.12
CA ARG A 109 23.22 -2.44 12.73
C ARG A 109 22.02 -2.08 11.87
N LEU A 110 21.96 -2.62 10.67
CA LEU A 110 20.88 -2.36 9.72
C LEU A 110 20.01 -3.60 9.58
N LYS A 111 18.68 -3.40 9.59
CA LYS A 111 17.69 -4.45 9.35
C LYS A 111 16.87 -4.08 8.12
N ARG A 112 16.60 -5.06 7.27
CA ARG A 112 15.66 -4.93 6.16
C ARG A 112 14.23 -5.15 6.64
#